data_AF-A0A7X8S4B7-F1
#
_entry.id   AF-A0A7X8S4B7-F1
#
_cell.length_a   1.000
_cell.length_b   1.000
_cell.length_c   1.000
_cell.angle_alpha   90.00
_cell.angle_beta   90.00
_cell.angle_gamma   90.00
#
_symmetry.space_group_name_H-M   'P 1'
#
loop_
_entity.id
_entity.type
_entity.pdbx_description
1 polymer ?
#
loop_
_entity_poly.entity_id
_entity_poly.type
_entity_poly.pdbx_seq_one_letter_code
_entity_poly.pdbx_strand_id
1 'polypeptide(L)'
;MPFGSVNVPGKPGYAPQLQRHHLVPRQILHVAALTQFVSQLGVERLGIHDFRRNGQLLPGCEQVARRIGLPLHRGPHRAYNELVIERIGQIEADWSRDRRKGAEADYVALMRFDLLQRALRRRFLDPRTWSRVPLNTRDPALDFSHLDEMTDLFWSETSGVQHAA
;
A
#
# COMPACT_ATOMS: atom_id res chain seq x y z
N MET A 1 -8.34 -11.66 -7.39
CA MET A 1 -7.70 -11.70 -8.73
C MET A 1 -6.20 -11.73 -8.54
N PRO A 2 -5.48 -12.78 -8.96
CA PRO A 2 -4.04 -12.86 -8.79
C PRO A 2 -3.28 -11.76 -9.54
N PHE A 3 -2.13 -11.31 -9.04
CA PHE A 3 -1.29 -10.34 -9.76
C PHE A 3 -0.88 -10.82 -11.14
N GLY A 4 -0.51 -12.12 -11.26
CA GLY A 4 -0.06 -12.71 -12.53
C GLY A 4 -1.09 -12.67 -13.66
N SER A 5 -2.38 -12.47 -13.35
CA SER A 5 -3.44 -12.42 -14.36
C SER A 5 -3.71 -11.03 -14.93
N VAL A 6 -3.10 -9.97 -14.39
CA VAL A 6 -3.33 -8.57 -14.79
C VAL A 6 -2.27 -8.14 -15.79
N ASN A 7 -2.55 -7.31 -16.79
CA ASN A 7 -1.53 -6.78 -17.72
C ASN A 7 -0.59 -7.85 -18.34
N VAL A 8 -1.16 -8.88 -18.96
CA VAL A 8 -0.43 -10.05 -19.47
C VAL A 8 -0.06 -9.86 -20.94
N PRO A 9 1.23 -10.01 -21.34
CA PRO A 9 1.64 -9.94 -22.74
C PRO A 9 0.80 -10.85 -23.66
N GLY A 10 0.40 -10.32 -24.82
CA GLY A 10 -0.40 -11.06 -25.80
C GLY A 10 -1.89 -11.22 -25.46
N LYS A 11 -2.39 -10.62 -24.37
CA LYS A 11 -3.83 -10.58 -24.04
C LYS A 11 -4.44 -9.20 -24.37
N PRO A 12 -5.75 -9.12 -24.67
CA PRO A 12 -6.45 -7.85 -24.81
C PRO A 12 -6.25 -6.96 -23.57
N GLY A 13 -6.04 -5.66 -23.80
CA GLY A 13 -5.78 -4.69 -22.72
C GLY A 13 -4.36 -4.71 -22.15
N TYR A 14 -3.43 -5.48 -22.75
CA TYR A 14 -2.01 -5.40 -22.39
C TYR A 14 -1.42 -4.02 -22.69
N ALA A 15 -0.75 -3.45 -21.69
CA ALA A 15 -0.03 -2.19 -21.75
C ALA A 15 1.43 -2.43 -21.33
N PRO A 16 2.38 -2.57 -22.28
CA PRO A 16 3.78 -2.91 -21.99
C PRO A 16 4.51 -1.83 -21.18
N GLN A 17 3.99 -0.60 -21.20
CA GLN A 17 4.55 0.54 -20.48
C GLN A 17 3.97 0.70 -19.08
N LEU A 18 3.12 -0.23 -18.63
CA LEU A 18 2.58 -0.26 -17.27
C LEU A 18 3.14 -1.46 -16.51
N GLN A 19 3.40 -1.27 -15.22
CA GLN A 19 3.92 -2.28 -14.32
C GLN A 19 2.97 -2.50 -13.15
N ARG A 20 2.91 -3.74 -12.66
CA ARG A 20 2.09 -4.09 -11.49
C ARG A 20 2.83 -3.67 -10.23
N HIS A 21 2.19 -2.85 -9.41
CA HIS A 21 2.70 -2.39 -8.13
C HIS A 21 1.87 -2.99 -7.00
N HIS A 22 2.52 -3.49 -5.94
CA HIS A 22 1.83 -3.87 -4.71
C HIS A 22 1.76 -2.65 -3.79
N LEU A 23 0.58 -2.35 -3.26
CA LEU A 23 0.35 -1.24 -2.34
C LEU A 23 0.93 -1.60 -0.96
N VAL A 24 0.44 -2.67 -0.35
CA VAL A 24 1.07 -3.29 0.81
C VAL A 24 2.18 -4.24 0.35
N PRO A 25 3.42 -4.07 0.83
CA PRO A 25 4.54 -4.91 0.42
C PRO A 25 4.32 -6.37 0.82
N ARG A 26 4.68 -7.30 -0.07
CA ARG A 26 4.66 -8.75 0.24
C ARG A 26 5.57 -9.12 1.40
N GLN A 27 6.56 -8.26 1.71
CA GLN A 27 7.48 -8.45 2.83
C GLN A 27 6.76 -8.64 4.17
N ILE A 28 5.54 -8.14 4.35
CA ILE A 28 4.77 -8.32 5.60
C ILE A 28 4.56 -9.80 5.96
N LEU A 29 4.58 -10.69 4.96
CA LEU A 29 4.46 -12.15 5.14
C LEU A 29 5.69 -12.77 5.81
N HIS A 30 6.80 -12.03 5.86
CA HIS A 30 8.10 -12.48 6.38
C HIS A 30 8.59 -11.65 7.57
N VAL A 31 7.84 -10.63 7.98
CA VAL A 31 8.16 -9.84 9.18
C VAL A 31 7.75 -10.65 10.40
N ALA A 32 8.73 -11.05 11.21
CA ALA A 32 8.50 -11.94 12.35
C ALA A 32 7.40 -11.43 13.30
N ALA A 33 7.40 -10.12 13.60
CA ALA A 33 6.40 -9.47 14.45
C ALA A 33 4.96 -9.57 13.90
N LEU A 34 4.78 -9.70 12.59
CA LEU A 34 3.46 -9.78 11.95
C LEU A 34 3.00 -11.22 11.72
N THR A 35 3.83 -12.23 12.03
CA THR A 35 3.54 -13.64 11.74
C THR A 35 2.20 -14.08 12.33
N GLN A 36 1.95 -13.77 13.61
CA GLN A 36 0.72 -14.20 14.29
C GLN A 36 -0.51 -13.49 13.74
N PHE A 37 -0.38 -12.20 13.42
CA PHE A 37 -1.43 -11.40 12.80
C PHE A 37 -1.83 -11.97 11.44
N VAL A 38 -0.85 -12.24 10.58
CA VAL A 38 -1.08 -12.79 9.25
C VAL A 38 -1.66 -14.21 9.34
N SER A 39 -1.16 -15.05 10.25
CA SER A 39 -1.66 -16.42 10.41
C SER A 39 -3.09 -16.47 10.94
N GLN A 40 -3.44 -15.61 11.91
CA GLN A 40 -4.80 -15.57 12.46
C GLN A 40 -5.80 -14.98 11.46
N LEU A 41 -5.48 -13.83 10.86
CA LEU A 41 -6.43 -13.14 9.98
C LEU A 41 -6.53 -13.80 8.61
N GLY A 42 -5.44 -14.41 8.14
CA GLY A 42 -5.36 -15.14 6.87
C GLY A 42 -4.96 -14.25 5.70
N VAL A 43 -4.00 -14.73 4.90
CA VAL A 43 -3.44 -14.03 3.73
C VAL A 43 -4.52 -13.63 2.70
N GLU A 44 -5.48 -14.52 2.45
CA GLU A 44 -6.58 -14.27 1.52
C GLU A 44 -7.53 -13.17 2.01
N ARG A 45 -7.86 -13.15 3.31
CA ARG A 45 -8.73 -12.14 3.92
C ARG A 45 -8.05 -10.77 3.99
N LEU A 46 -6.73 -10.75 4.16
CA LEU A 46 -5.91 -9.54 4.01
C LEU A 46 -5.77 -9.10 2.54
N GLY A 47 -6.04 -9.97 1.57
CA GLY A 47 -6.03 -9.63 0.15
C GLY A 47 -4.64 -9.29 -0.41
N ILE A 48 -3.57 -9.77 0.23
CA ILE A 48 -2.18 -9.41 -0.11
C ILE A 48 -1.84 -9.78 -1.56
N HIS A 49 -2.39 -10.91 -2.04
CA HIS A 49 -2.23 -11.40 -3.41
C HIS A 49 -3.39 -11.05 -4.35
N ASP A 50 -4.43 -10.34 -3.86
CA ASP A 50 -5.53 -9.87 -4.72
C ASP A 50 -5.18 -8.51 -5.30
N PHE A 51 -4.90 -8.45 -6.60
CA PHE A 51 -4.58 -7.21 -7.31
C PHE A 51 -5.69 -6.15 -7.18
N ARG A 52 -6.96 -6.55 -7.08
CA ARG A 52 -8.07 -5.58 -6.91
C ARG A 52 -7.99 -4.84 -5.58
N ARG A 53 -7.45 -5.50 -4.56
CA ARG A 53 -7.35 -4.96 -3.19
C ARG A 53 -5.99 -4.35 -2.93
N ASN A 54 -4.93 -5.02 -3.36
CA ASN A 54 -3.56 -4.67 -3.06
C ASN A 54 -2.71 -4.23 -4.27
N GLY A 55 -3.28 -4.16 -5.47
CA GLY A 55 -2.55 -3.83 -6.70
C GLY A 55 -2.89 -2.45 -7.27
N GLN A 56 -1.94 -1.89 -8.01
CA GLN A 56 -2.12 -0.72 -8.87
C GLN A 56 -1.23 -0.88 -10.12
N LEU A 57 -1.72 -0.47 -11.30
CA LEU A 57 -0.85 -0.31 -12.47
C LEU A 57 -0.20 1.06 -12.41
N LEU A 58 1.13 1.09 -12.51
CA LEU A 58 1.91 2.32 -12.54
C LEU A 58 2.74 2.40 -13.84
N PRO A 59 2.98 3.61 -14.36
CA PRO A 59 3.90 3.82 -15.47
C PRO A 59 5.26 3.15 -15.25
N GLY A 60 5.78 2.48 -16.27
CA GLY A 60 7.13 1.94 -16.31
C GLY A 60 8.14 2.84 -17.03
N CYS A 61 7.68 3.93 -17.66
CA CYS A 61 8.55 4.92 -18.30
C CYS A 61 8.02 6.35 -18.12
N GLU A 62 8.92 7.32 -18.18
CA GLU A 62 8.61 8.75 -17.94
C GLU A 62 7.57 9.31 -18.90
N GLN A 63 7.62 8.89 -20.16
CA GLN A 63 6.67 9.34 -21.18
C GLN A 63 5.23 9.02 -20.77
N VAL A 64 4.99 7.80 -20.26
CA VAL A 64 3.66 7.40 -19.79
C VAL A 64 3.31 8.11 -18.49
N ALA A 65 4.26 8.22 -17.55
CA ALA A 65 4.04 8.93 -16.29
C ALA A 65 3.55 10.36 -16.52
N ARG A 66 4.24 11.12 -17.39
CA ARG A 66 3.83 12.47 -17.79
C ARG A 66 2.47 12.49 -18.48
N ARG A 67 2.20 11.54 -19.39
CA ARG A 67 0.94 11.48 -20.15
C ARG A 67 -0.28 11.21 -19.28
N ILE A 68 -0.17 10.30 -18.31
CA ILE A 68 -1.32 9.85 -17.50
C ILE A 68 -1.35 10.43 -16.08
N GLY A 69 -0.37 11.25 -15.72
CA GLY A 69 -0.30 11.93 -14.42
C GLY A 69 -0.07 11.00 -13.22
N LEU A 70 0.46 9.79 -13.45
CA LEU A 70 0.74 8.82 -12.38
C LEU A 70 2.24 8.76 -12.07
N PRO A 71 2.63 8.39 -10.84
CA PRO A 71 4.03 8.28 -10.47
C PRO A 71 4.73 7.15 -11.22
N LEU A 72 5.99 7.41 -11.61
CA LEU A 72 6.81 6.45 -12.32
C LEU A 72 7.28 5.32 -11.39
N HIS A 73 7.03 4.08 -11.79
CA HIS A 73 7.51 2.88 -11.10
C HIS A 73 8.96 2.59 -11.50
N ARG A 74 9.92 2.87 -10.60
CA ARG A 74 11.36 2.62 -10.83
C ARG A 74 11.97 1.56 -9.88
N GLY A 75 11.23 0.50 -9.53
CA GLY A 75 11.76 -0.67 -8.81
C GLY A 75 11.52 -0.66 -7.29
N PRO A 76 12.37 -1.31 -6.47
CA PRO A 76 12.10 -1.52 -5.05
C PRO A 76 12.22 -0.23 -4.23
N HIS A 77 11.19 0.07 -3.42
CA HIS A 77 11.07 1.28 -2.62
C HIS A 77 11.16 0.97 -1.12
N ARG A 78 12.38 0.89 -0.57
CA ARG A 78 12.62 0.44 0.82
C ARG A 78 11.93 1.34 1.86
N ALA A 79 12.14 2.65 1.80
CA ALA A 79 11.54 3.60 2.73
C ALA A 79 9.99 3.57 2.72
N TYR A 80 9.39 3.49 1.52
CA TYR A 80 7.94 3.30 1.40
C TYR A 80 7.48 2.00 2.07
N ASN A 81 8.19 0.89 1.82
CA ASN A 81 7.85 -0.39 2.41
C ASN A 81 7.97 -0.35 3.94
N GLU A 82 9.01 0.29 4.48
CA GLU A 82 9.21 0.48 5.92
C GLU A 82 8.04 1.25 6.54
N LEU A 83 7.66 2.39 5.96
CA LEU A 83 6.52 3.18 6.42
C LEU A 83 5.21 2.37 6.40
N VAL A 84 4.94 1.63 5.32
CA VAL A 84 3.73 0.80 5.24
C VAL A 84 3.76 -0.34 6.26
N ILE A 85 4.93 -0.96 6.48
CA ILE A 85 5.11 -2.02 7.48
C ILE A 85 4.88 -1.47 8.89
N GLU A 86 5.38 -0.27 9.20
CA GLU A 86 5.16 0.40 10.48
C GLU A 86 3.66 0.63 10.74
N ARG A 87 2.92 1.12 9.73
CA ARG A 87 1.45 1.29 9.84
C ARG A 87 0.73 -0.03 10.08
N ILE A 88 1.17 -1.11 9.45
CA ILE A 88 0.62 -2.45 9.70
C ILE A 88 0.97 -2.92 11.11
N GLY A 89 2.16 -2.61 11.61
CA GLY A 89 2.56 -2.83 13.00
C GLY A 89 1.63 -2.14 14.01
N GLN A 90 1.14 -0.94 13.71
CA GLN A 90 0.16 -0.25 14.56
C GLN A 90 -1.20 -0.98 14.57
N ILE A 91 -1.68 -1.43 13.40
CA ILE A 91 -2.91 -2.23 13.30
C ILE A 91 -2.75 -3.54 14.06
N GLU A 92 -1.59 -4.19 13.92
CA GLU A 92 -1.25 -5.43 14.61
C GLU A 92 -1.21 -5.25 16.13
N ALA A 93 -0.54 -4.20 16.63
CA ALA A 93 -0.43 -3.94 18.07
C ALA A 93 -1.81 -3.74 18.71
N ASP A 94 -2.70 -3.01 18.03
CA ASP A 94 -4.07 -2.82 18.49
C ASP A 94 -4.87 -4.13 18.48
N TRP A 95 -4.78 -4.89 17.40
CA TRP A 95 -5.38 -6.21 17.31
C TRP A 95 -4.86 -7.15 18.40
N SER A 96 -3.55 -7.17 18.66
CA SER A 96 -2.92 -8.07 19.64
C SER A 96 -3.41 -7.79 21.06
N ARG A 97 -3.64 -6.53 21.40
CA ARG A 97 -4.23 -6.10 22.66
C ARG A 97 -5.68 -6.58 22.82
N ASP A 98 -6.46 -6.56 21.75
CA ASP A 98 -7.91 -6.78 21.79
C ASP A 98 -8.34 -8.21 21.39
N ARG A 99 -7.50 -9.00 20.71
CA ARG A 99 -7.85 -10.34 20.17
C ARG A 99 -8.30 -11.37 21.20
N ARG A 100 -7.95 -11.18 22.48
CA ARG A 100 -8.40 -12.06 23.57
C ARG A 100 -9.84 -11.78 24.01
N LYS A 101 -10.41 -10.64 23.60
CA LYS A 101 -11.77 -10.22 23.96
C LYS A 101 -12.84 -10.84 23.04
N GLY A 102 -12.45 -11.37 21.89
CA GLY A 102 -13.34 -12.05 20.94
C GLY A 102 -13.01 -11.76 19.48
N ALA A 103 -13.87 -12.26 18.58
CA ALA A 103 -13.69 -12.16 17.13
C ALA A 103 -13.79 -10.73 16.57
N GLU A 104 -14.35 -9.79 17.34
CA GLU A 104 -14.44 -8.36 16.96
C GLU A 104 -13.08 -7.76 16.59
N ALA A 105 -12.01 -8.14 17.30
CA ALA A 105 -10.66 -7.66 17.01
C ALA A 105 -10.24 -8.02 15.57
N ASP A 106 -10.57 -9.23 15.11
CA ASP A 106 -10.23 -9.69 13.76
C ASP A 106 -10.96 -8.87 12.69
N TYR A 107 -12.25 -8.57 12.91
CA TYR A 107 -13.04 -7.75 11.99
C TYR A 107 -12.50 -6.31 11.92
N VAL A 108 -12.18 -5.71 13.06
CA VAL A 108 -11.61 -4.36 13.13
C VAL A 108 -10.25 -4.30 12.43
N ALA A 109 -9.39 -5.29 12.67
CA ALA A 109 -8.07 -5.37 12.03
C ALA A 109 -8.17 -5.49 10.50
N LEU A 110 -9.05 -6.36 10.00
CA LEU A 110 -9.29 -6.53 8.57
C LEU A 110 -9.88 -5.27 7.93
N MET A 111 -10.80 -4.60 8.63
CA MET A 111 -11.36 -3.33 8.18
C MET A 111 -10.28 -2.25 8.10
N ARG A 112 -9.42 -2.10 9.10
CA ARG A 112 -8.30 -1.13 9.09
C ARG A 112 -7.27 -1.46 8.01
N PHE A 113 -6.98 -2.73 7.79
CA PHE A 113 -6.09 -3.15 6.71
C PHE A 113 -6.66 -2.82 5.33
N ASP A 114 -7.96 -3.01 5.13
CA ASP A 114 -8.66 -2.64 3.90
C ASP A 114 -8.67 -1.11 3.69
N LEU A 115 -8.90 -0.33 4.75
CA LEU A 115 -8.77 1.13 4.71
C LEU A 115 -7.36 1.57 4.32
N LEU A 116 -6.32 0.96 4.89
CA LEU A 116 -4.94 1.23 4.52
C LEU A 116 -4.71 0.96 3.03
N GLN A 117 -5.14 -0.18 2.50
CA GLN A 117 -5.03 -0.50 1.07
C GLN A 117 -5.74 0.54 0.19
N ARG A 118 -6.95 0.96 0.56
CA ARG A 118 -7.71 1.99 -0.18
C ARG A 118 -7.03 3.35 -0.13
N ALA A 119 -6.54 3.77 1.04
CA ALA A 119 -5.84 5.04 1.23
C ALA A 119 -4.55 5.08 0.39
N LEU A 120 -3.76 4.00 0.43
CA LEU A 120 -2.57 3.87 -0.41
C LEU A 120 -2.93 3.98 -1.90
N ARG A 121 -3.94 3.24 -2.37
CA ARG A 121 -4.40 3.32 -3.77
C ARG A 121 -4.80 4.74 -4.15
N ARG A 122 -5.63 5.40 -3.33
CA ARG A 122 -6.10 6.76 -3.60
C ARG A 122 -4.93 7.73 -3.72
N ARG A 123 -3.95 7.63 -2.83
CA ARG A 123 -2.73 8.45 -2.90
C ARG A 123 -1.94 8.19 -4.18
N PHE A 124 -1.77 6.95 -4.62
CA PHE A 124 -1.12 6.66 -5.90
C PHE A 124 -1.87 7.20 -7.12
N LEU A 125 -3.19 7.28 -7.04
CA LEU A 125 -4.05 7.78 -8.12
C LEU A 125 -4.19 9.29 -8.13
N ASP A 126 -3.82 10.00 -7.05
CA ASP A 126 -3.85 11.46 -7.01
C ASP A 126 -2.49 12.03 -7.49
N PRO A 127 -2.44 12.65 -8.69
CA PRO A 127 -1.22 13.25 -9.22
C PRO A 127 -0.63 14.32 -8.32
N ARG A 128 -1.45 14.98 -7.49
CA ARG A 128 -1.02 16.05 -6.58
C ARG A 128 -0.11 15.50 -5.48
N THR A 129 -0.38 14.28 -5.01
CA THR A 129 0.40 13.61 -3.96
C THR A 129 1.84 13.31 -4.40
N TRP A 130 2.08 13.14 -5.70
CA TRP A 130 3.39 12.75 -6.24
C TRP A 130 4.03 13.76 -7.19
N SER A 131 3.37 14.90 -7.42
CA SER A 131 3.86 15.97 -8.31
C SER A 131 5.26 16.48 -7.98
N ARG A 132 5.78 16.16 -6.78
CA ARG A 132 7.10 16.56 -6.28
C ARG A 132 7.94 15.41 -5.70
N VAL A 133 7.49 14.15 -5.79
CA VAL A 133 8.18 13.02 -5.14
C VAL A 133 8.20 11.81 -6.08
N PRO A 134 9.32 11.51 -6.76
CA PRO A 134 9.54 10.28 -7.47
C PRO A 134 9.65 9.19 -6.44
N LEU A 135 9.14 8.02 -6.79
CA LEU A 135 9.16 6.88 -5.88
C LEU A 135 10.58 6.38 -5.60
N ASN A 136 11.61 6.80 -6.36
CA ASN A 136 12.99 6.31 -6.28
C ASN A 136 14.02 7.43 -6.00
N THR A 137 14.92 7.19 -5.04
CA THR A 137 16.03 8.07 -4.62
C THR A 137 17.15 8.23 -5.66
N ARG A 138 17.21 7.37 -6.67
CA ARG A 138 18.09 7.49 -7.85
C ARG A 138 17.44 8.24 -9.01
N ASP A 139 16.30 8.87 -8.77
CA ASP A 139 15.73 9.83 -9.69
C ASP A 139 16.56 11.13 -9.59
N PRO A 140 17.27 11.58 -10.65
CA PRO A 140 18.27 12.66 -10.59
C PRO A 140 17.68 14.06 -10.31
N ALA A 141 16.43 14.14 -9.85
CA ALA A 141 15.66 15.36 -9.76
C ALA A 141 15.35 15.87 -8.34
N LEU A 142 15.79 15.27 -7.21
CA LEU A 142 15.33 15.70 -5.88
C LEU A 142 16.28 15.68 -4.67
N ASP A 143 15.97 16.65 -3.81
CA ASP A 143 16.30 16.86 -2.38
C ASP A 143 15.24 16.16 -1.48
N PHE A 144 15.64 15.67 -0.30
CA PHE A 144 14.94 14.65 0.50
C PHE A 144 14.36 15.13 1.84
N SER A 145 14.06 16.41 1.99
CA SER A 145 13.53 16.98 3.24
C SER A 145 12.02 16.72 3.52
N HIS A 146 11.30 15.99 2.67
CA HIS A 146 9.82 15.90 2.74
C HIS A 146 9.26 14.58 3.32
N LEU A 147 10.08 13.58 3.69
CA LEU A 147 9.56 12.30 4.20
C LEU A 147 8.82 12.43 5.54
N ASP A 148 9.11 13.46 6.33
CA ASP A 148 8.38 13.77 7.57
C ASP A 148 7.00 14.40 7.31
N GLU A 149 6.82 15.17 6.21
CA GLU A 149 5.54 15.83 5.89
C GLU A 149 4.44 14.86 5.42
N MET A 150 4.82 13.66 4.93
CA MET A 150 3.84 12.64 4.53
C MET A 150 3.15 11.96 5.72
N THR A 151 3.76 12.01 6.91
CA THR A 151 3.29 11.37 8.14
C THR A 151 1.98 12.00 8.61
N ASP A 152 1.87 13.33 8.59
CA ASP A 152 0.68 14.05 9.04
C ASP A 152 -0.51 13.93 8.07
N LEU A 153 -0.24 13.92 6.75
CA LEU A 153 -1.24 13.70 5.71
C LEU A 153 -1.84 12.28 5.73
N PHE A 154 -1.08 11.27 6.16
CA PHE A 154 -1.62 9.92 6.38
C PHE A 154 -2.51 9.83 7.63
N TRP A 155 -2.32 10.72 8.60
CA TRP A 155 -2.81 10.53 9.97
C TRP A 155 -4.22 11.06 10.22
N SER A 156 -4.66 12.06 9.45
CA SER A 156 -6.01 12.63 9.60
C SER A 156 -7.13 11.73 9.07
N GLU A 157 -6.88 10.93 8.04
CA GLU A 157 -7.93 10.12 7.39
C GLU A 157 -8.18 8.76 8.07
N THR A 158 -7.19 8.17 8.75
CA THR A 158 -7.35 6.86 9.43
C THR A 158 -7.83 6.96 10.88
N SER A 159 -7.77 8.16 11.47
CA SER A 159 -8.17 8.43 12.86
C SER A 159 -9.65 8.79 13.02
N GLY A 160 -10.40 8.92 11.91
CA GLY A 160 -11.81 9.34 11.87
C GLY A 160 -12.84 8.33 12.41
N VAL A 161 -12.42 7.31 13.17
CA VAL A 161 -13.34 6.42 13.89
C VAL A 161 -12.94 6.41 15.36
N GLN A 162 -13.17 7.54 16.04
CA GLN A 162 -13.19 7.62 17.50
C GLN A 162 -14.54 8.16 17.96
N HIS A 163 -15.20 7.33 18.77
CA HIS A 163 -16.30 7.63 19.70
C HIS A 163 -17.51 8.42 19.18
N ALA A 164 -18.53 7.67 18.74
CA ALA A 164 -19.90 8.02 19.13
C ALA A 164 -20.14 7.37 20.51
N ALA A 165 -20.32 8.24 21.52
CA ALA A 165 -20.69 7.88 22.88
C ALA A 165 -22.11 7.30 22.97
#